data_AF-A0A1F8U2A6-F1
#
_entry.id   AF-A0A1F8U2A6-F1
#
_cell.length_a   1.000
_cell.length_b   1.000
_cell.length_c   1.000
_cell.angle_alpha   90.00
_cell.angle_beta   90.00
_cell.angle_gamma   90.00
#
_symmetry.space_group_name_H-M   'P 1'
#
loop_
_entity.id
_entity.type
_entity.pdbx_description
1 polymer ?
#
loop_
_entity_poly.entity_id
_entity_poly.type
_entity_poly.pdbx_seq_one_letter_code
_entity_poly.pdbx_strand_id
1 'polypeptide(L)' 'MIEANIGNPALLQNTYNEIMNYLKQNNLQQITAGYNVNVKELQLGQSLDEMIVDVYFGVNPSIL' A
#
# COMPACT_ATOMS: atom_id res chain seq x y z
N MET A 1 -6.47 -7.39 1.74
CA MET A 1 -6.24 -6.37 2.78
C MET A 1 -6.05 -5.03 2.08
N ILE A 2 -6.53 -3.94 2.66
CA ILE A 2 -6.38 -2.58 2.11
C ILE A 2 -5.53 -1.80 3.11
N GLU A 3 -4.41 -1.25 2.66
CA GLU A 3 -3.70 -0.21 3.42
C GLU A 3 -3.60 1.05 2.55
N ALA A 4 -4.01 2.17 3.14
CA ALA A 4 -3.99 3.48 2.51
C ALA A 4 -2.73 4.22 2.96
N ASN A 5 -1.89 4.65 2.02
CA ASN A 5 -0.80 5.57 2.32
C ASN A 5 -1.25 7.00 2.02
N ILE A 6 -1.30 7.83 3.06
CA ILE A 6 -1.59 9.27 2.96
C ILE A 6 -0.26 10.00 3.07
N GLY A 7 0.22 10.59 1.97
CA GLY A 7 1.41 11.41 1.98
C GLY A 7 2.35 11.19 0.80
N ASN A 8 3.60 11.62 0.98
CA ASN A 8 4.61 11.65 -0.07
C ASN A 8 4.83 10.25 -0.71
N PRO A 9 4.73 10.12 -2.04
CA PRO A 9 4.96 8.86 -2.75
C PRO A 9 6.33 8.23 -2.50
N ALA A 10 7.33 9.02 -2.08
CA ALA A 10 8.63 8.51 -1.67
C ALA A 10 8.54 7.53 -0.48
N LEU A 11 7.46 7.58 0.31
CA LEU A 11 7.21 6.69 1.44
C LEU A 11 6.51 5.39 1.03
N LEU A 12 6.06 5.22 -0.22
CA LEU A 12 5.38 3.99 -0.67
C LEU A 12 6.21 2.73 -0.39
N GLN A 13 7.53 2.79 -0.58
CA GLN A 13 8.39 1.65 -0.29
C GLN A 13 8.34 1.23 1.18
N ASN A 14 8.19 2.19 2.11
CA ASN A 14 8.02 1.90 3.53
C ASN A 14 6.67 1.23 3.78
N THR A 15 5.59 1.70 3.14
CA THR A 15 4.27 1.06 3.19
C THR A 15 4.33 -0.39 2.67
N TYR A 16 5.01 -0.66 1.56
CA TYR A 16 5.22 -2.03 1.09
C TYR A 16 5.95 -2.89 2.13
N ASN A 17 6.98 -2.34 2.78
CA ASN A 17 7.73 -3.06 3.81
C ASN A 17 6.86 -3.36 5.04
N GLU A 18 6.02 -2.41 5.47
CA GLU A 18 5.07 -2.57 6.58
C GLU A 18 4.04 -3.66 6.27
N ILE A 19 3.47 -3.64 5.07
CA ILE A 19 2.52 -4.65 4.61
C ILE A 19 3.18 -6.03 4.57
N MET A 20 4.39 -6.16 4.00
CA MET A 20 5.09 -7.44 3.97
C MET A 20 5.38 -7.97 5.38
N ASN A 21 5.76 -7.09 6.31
CA ASN A 21 5.94 -7.45 7.71
C ASN A 21 4.62 -7.91 8.35
N TYR A 22 3.51 -7.20 8.10
CA TYR A 22 2.19 -7.60 8.57
C TYR A 22 1.77 -8.98 8.04
N LEU A 23 1.93 -9.22 6.73
CA LEU A 23 1.60 -10.52 6.12
C LEU A 23 2.41 -11.64 6.78
N LYS A 24 3.71 -11.42 6.99
CA LYS A 24 4.60 -12.37 7.64
C LYS A 24 4.19 -12.64 9.09
N GLN A 25 3.89 -11.61 9.87
CA GLN A 25 3.48 -11.73 11.28
C GLN A 25 2.16 -12.48 11.44
N ASN A 26 1.26 -12.38 10.45
CA ASN A 26 -0.07 -12.99 10.47
C ASN A 26 -0.16 -14.29 9.67
N ASN A 27 0.96 -14.84 9.19
CA ASN A 27 1.02 -16.04 8.34
C ASN A 27 0.09 -15.96 7.12
N LEU A 28 0.01 -14.77 6.50
CA LEU A 28 -0.77 -14.53 5.29
C LEU A 28 0.15 -14.63 4.07
N GLN A 29 -0.32 -15.29 3.01
CA GLN A 29 0.40 -15.37 1.76
C GLN A 29 -0.11 -14.31 0.78
N GLN A 30 0.80 -13.53 0.19
CA GLN A 30 0.47 -12.66 -0.95
C GLN A 30 0.26 -13.52 -2.20
N ILE A 31 -0.87 -13.32 -2.90
CA ILE A 31 -1.24 -14.08 -4.11
C ILE A 31 -1.35 -13.22 -5.37
N THR A 32 -1.32 -11.89 -5.24
CA THR A 32 -1.27 -10.97 -6.39
C THR A 32 -0.15 -9.96 -6.21
N ALA A 33 0.31 -9.34 -7.31
CA ALA A 33 1.09 -8.12 -7.22
C ALA A 33 0.31 -7.02 -6.46
N GLY A 34 1.03 -6.04 -5.90
CA GLY A 34 0.42 -4.86 -5.32
C GLY A 34 -0.09 -3.92 -6.40
N TYR A 35 -1.31 -3.41 -6.27
CA TYR A 35 -1.90 -2.46 -7.20
C TYR A 35 -2.07 -1.10 -6.52
N ASN A 36 -1.51 -0.06 -7.13
CA ASN A 36 -1.57 1.30 -6.61
C ASN A 36 -2.73 2.05 -7.25
N VAL A 37 -3.54 2.71 -6.42
CA VAL A 37 -4.63 3.57 -6.85
C VAL A 37 -4.40 4.97 -6.28
N ASN A 38 -4.24 5.95 -7.16
CA ASN A 38 -4.18 7.34 -6.75
C ASN A 38 -5.59 7.80 -6.38
N VAL A 39 -5.84 7.99 -5.09
CA VAL A 39 -7.13 8.45 -4.56
C VAL A 39 -7.23 9.97 -4.65
N LYS A 40 -6.09 10.65 -4.48
CA LYS A 40 -5.97 12.09 -4.70
C LYS A 40 -4.78 12.37 -5.62
N GLU A 41 -5.09 12.83 -6.82
CA GLU A 41 -4.08 13.33 -7.77
C GLU A 41 -3.68 14.76 -7.40
N LEU A 42 -2.40 15.09 -7.63
CA LEU A 42 -1.87 16.41 -7.36
C LEU A 42 -2.26 17.37 -8.50
N GLN A 43 -2.90 18.47 -8.14
CA GLN A 43 -3.11 19.60 -9.02
C GLN A 43 -1.91 20.54 -8.97
N LEU A 44 -1.75 21.34 -10.02
CA LEU A 44 -0.71 22.39 -10.09
C LEU A 44 -0.76 23.29 -8.86
N GLY A 45 0.33 23.33 -8.11
CA GLY A 45 0.48 24.13 -6.88
C GLY A 45 0.21 23.39 -5.56
N GLN A 46 -0.19 22.11 -5.60
CA GLN A 46 -0.36 21.29 -4.40
C GLN A 46 0.95 20.62 -3.97
N SER A 47 1.14 20.44 -2.65
CA SER A 47 2.29 19.75 -2.10
C SER A 47 2.24 18.25 -2.39
N LEU A 48 3.38 17.62 -2.65
CA LEU A 48 3.52 16.16 -2.77
C LEU A 48 3.02 15.41 -1.52
N ASP A 49 3.04 16.06 -0.35
CA ASP A 49 2.53 15.51 0.90
C ASP A 49 1.00 15.37 0.94
N GLU A 50 0.31 15.95 -0.03
CA GLU A 50 -1.14 15.84 -0.17
C GLU A 50 -1.59 14.70 -1.08
N MET A 51 -0.66 13.97 -1.71
CA MET A 51 -1.01 12.81 -2.53
C MET A 51 -1.50 11.67 -1.63
N ILE A 52 -2.55 10.96 -2.08
CA ILE A 52 -3.06 9.78 -1.39
C ILE A 52 -3.02 8.62 -2.38
N VAL A 53 -2.31 7.56 -1.99
CA VAL A 53 -2.19 6.33 -2.78
C VAL A 53 -2.63 5.15 -1.92
N ASP A 54 -3.67 4.47 -2.36
CA ASP A 54 -4.06 3.19 -1.79
C ASP A 54 -3.29 2.06 -2.45
N VAL A 55 -2.86 1.08 -1.65
CA VAL A 55 -2.19 -0.11 -2.16
C VAL A 55 -3.03 -1.35 -1.85
N TYR A 56 -3.37 -2.10 -2.90
CA TYR A 56 -4.21 -3.29 -2.83
C TYR A 56 -3.40 -4.56 -3.07
N PHE A 57 -3.60 -5.56 -2.19
CA PHE A 57 -3.02 -6.89 -2.33
C PHE A 57 -4.07 -7.98 -2.14
N GLY A 58 -4.06 -8.95 -3.06
CA GLY A 58 -4.68 -10.23 -2.85
C GLY A 58 -3.88 -11.02 -1.82
N VAL A 59 -4.56 -11.44 -0.76
CA VAL A 59 -4.00 -12.24 0.33
C VAL A 59 -4.79 -13.52 0.47
N ASN A 60 -4.08 -14.63 0.67
CA ASN A 60 -4.67 -15.90 1.04
C ASN A 60 -4.41 -16.13 2.54
N PRO A 61 -5.46 -16.34 3.36
CA PRO A 61 -5.31 -16.69 4.76
C PRO A 61 -4.82 -18.13 4.99
N SER A 62 -4.50 -18.87 3.93
CA SER A 62 -4.16 -20.28 4.00
C SER A 62 -2.76 -20.52 4.59
N ILE A 63 -2.74 -21.27 5.69
CA ILE A 63 -1.58 -21.83 6.40
C ILE A 63 -1.38 -23.34 6.09
N LEU A 64 -1.79 -23.78 4.89
CA LEU A 64 -1.73 -25.18 4.45
C LEU A 64 -0.50 -25.47 3.59
#